data_AF-A0A081K8H7-F1
#
_entry.id   AF-A0A081K8H7-F1
#
_cell.length_a   1.000
_cell.length_b   1.000
_cell.length_c   1.000
_cell.angle_alpha   90.00
_cell.angle_beta   90.00
_cell.angle_gamma   90.00
#
_symmetry.space_group_name_H-M   'P 1'
#
loop_
_entity.id
_entity.type
_entity.pdbx_description
1 polymer ?
#
loop_
_entity_poly.entity_id
_entity_poly.type
_entity_poly.pdbx_seq_one_letter_code
_entity_poly.pdbx_strand_id
1 'polypeptide(L)' 'MGFLGSRDEPAEERTVESRKKLRASLDAQIEAFLKNGGEIEEVQSNITADPPKKPSGEYGNRPI' A
#
# COMPACT_ATOMS: atom_id res chain seq x y z
N MET A 1 -17.78 11.67 15.02
CA MET A 1 -17.54 11.88 13.57
C MET A 1 -16.07 11.58 13.30
N GLY A 2 -15.75 10.40 12.76
CA GLY A 2 -14.37 9.96 12.55
C GLY A 2 -13.73 10.60 11.31
N PHE A 3 -12.48 11.02 11.43
CA PHE A 3 -11.68 11.60 10.35
C PHE A 3 -11.39 10.54 9.28
N LEU A 4 -11.91 10.72 8.07
CA LEU A 4 -11.87 9.75 6.96
C LEU A 4 -10.74 10.06 5.94
N GLY A 5 -9.62 10.62 6.38
CA GLY A 5 -8.47 10.91 5.51
C GLY A 5 -7.18 10.96 6.30
N SER A 6 -6.02 10.95 5.64
CA SER A 6 -4.75 11.26 6.34
C SER A 6 -4.67 12.76 6.59
N ARG A 7 -3.97 13.20 7.65
CA ARG A 7 -3.83 14.65 7.98
C ARG A 7 -3.19 15.44 6.83
N ASP A 8 -2.38 14.76 6.03
CA ASP A 8 -1.60 15.31 4.93
C ASP A 8 -2.36 15.38 3.59
N GLU A 9 -3.58 14.84 3.53
CA GLU A 9 -4.36 14.78 2.29
C GLU A 9 -5.15 16.10 2.09
N PRO A 10 -5.03 16.78 0.93
CA PRO A 10 -5.68 18.06 0.68
C PRO A 10 -7.21 17.93 0.75
N ALA A 11 -7.90 18.99 1.19
CA ALA A 11 -9.35 18.95 1.40
C ALA A 11 -10.16 18.62 0.12
N GLU A 12 -9.61 18.96 -1.04
CA GLU A 12 -10.16 18.66 -2.37
C GLU A 12 -10.24 17.15 -2.66
N GLU A 13 -9.27 16.38 -2.18
CA GLU A 13 -9.21 14.92 -2.32
C GLU A 13 -10.17 14.19 -1.38
N ARG A 14 -10.63 14.87 -0.32
CA ARG A 14 -11.63 14.33 0.63
C ARG A 14 -13.07 14.40 0.12
N THR A 15 -13.29 14.95 -1.08
CA THR A 15 -14.62 15.03 -1.68
C THR A 15 -15.08 13.68 -2.24
N VAL A 16 -16.40 13.48 -2.29
CA VAL A 16 -16.99 12.25 -2.87
C VAL A 16 -16.63 12.14 -4.35
N GLU A 17 -16.65 13.26 -5.08
CA GLU A 17 -16.33 13.31 -6.51
C GLU A 17 -14.86 12.99 -6.79
N SER A 18 -13.93 13.49 -5.97
CA SER A 18 -12.50 13.12 -6.11
C SER A 18 -12.30 11.61 -5.92
N ARG A 19 -12.91 11.01 -4.89
CA ARG A 19 -12.85 9.55 -4.68
C ARG A 19 -13.52 8.75 -5.81
N LYS A 20 -14.58 9.27 -6.43
CA LYS A 20 -15.20 8.62 -7.60
C LYS A 20 -14.25 8.63 -8.80
N LYS A 21 -13.61 9.77 -9.07
CA LYS A 21 -12.62 9.89 -10.16
C LYS A 21 -11.42 8.95 -9.93
N LEU A 22 -10.92 8.88 -8.69
CA LEU A 22 -9.86 7.97 -8.31
C LEU A 22 -10.25 6.51 -8.56
N ARG A 23 -11.45 6.10 -8.13
CA ARG A 23 -11.97 4.74 -8.37
C ARG A 23 -12.06 4.42 -9.87
N ALA A 24 -12.66 5.31 -10.65
CA ALA A 24 -12.77 5.11 -12.11
C ALA A 24 -11.40 4.97 -12.80
N SER A 25 -10.40 5.74 -12.35
CA SER A 25 -9.02 5.61 -12.83
C SER A 25 -8.37 4.27 -12.45
N LEU A 26 -8.61 3.81 -11.22
CA LEU A 26 -8.14 2.51 -10.74
C LEU A 26 -8.79 1.36 -11.52
N ASP A 27 -10.11 1.40 -11.72
CA ASP A 27 -10.85 0.39 -12.47
C ASP A 27 -10.30 0.24 -13.90
N ALA A 28 -10.06 1.37 -14.58
CA ALA A 28 -9.46 1.36 -15.92
C ALA A 28 -8.04 0.75 -15.96
N GLN A 29 -7.23 1.02 -14.95
CA GLN A 29 -5.88 0.45 -14.84
C GLN A 29 -5.93 -1.05 -14.55
N ILE A 30 -6.85 -1.50 -13.70
CA ILE A 30 -7.07 -2.92 -13.41
C ILE A 30 -7.48 -3.65 -14.69
N GLU A 31 -8.44 -3.11 -15.46
CA GLU A 31 -8.84 -3.71 -16.73
C GLU A 31 -7.68 -3.81 -17.72
N ALA A 32 -6.85 -2.78 -17.83
CA ALA A 32 -5.67 -2.79 -18.70
C ALA A 32 -4.65 -3.84 -18.25
N PHE A 33 -4.41 -3.97 -16.94
CA PHE A 33 -3.52 -4.98 -16.36
C PHE A 33 -4.00 -6.39 -16.67
N LEU A 34 -5.30 -6.67 -16.48
CA LEU A 34 -5.90 -7.96 -16.80
C LEU A 34 -5.85 -8.27 -18.30
N LYS A 35 -6.14 -7.28 -19.17
CA LYS A 35 -6.07 -7.44 -20.64
C LYS A 35 -4.65 -7.73 -21.13
N ASN A 36 -3.64 -7.17 -20.46
CA ASN A 36 -2.23 -7.44 -20.78
C ASN A 36 -1.74 -8.82 -20.29
N GLY A 37 -2.62 -9.64 -19.69
CA GLY A 37 -2.30 -10.97 -19.19
C GLY A 37 -1.79 -10.98 -17.76
N GLY A 38 -1.96 -9.89 -17.01
CA GLY A 38 -1.74 -9.87 -15.57
C GLY A 38 -2.82 -10.66 -14.82
N GLU A 39 -2.44 -11.32 -13.73
CA GLU A 39 -3.34 -12.09 -12.86
C GLU A 39 -3.37 -11.43 -11.48
N ILE A 40 -4.56 -11.43 -10.85
CA ILE A 40 -4.73 -10.93 -9.48
C ILE A 40 -4.70 -12.13 -8.55
N GLU A 41 -3.72 -12.16 -7.65
CA GLU A 41 -3.62 -13.18 -6.60
C GLU A 41 -4.21 -12.65 -5.29
N GLU A 42 -5.05 -13.46 -4.64
CA GLU A 42 -5.59 -13.16 -3.32
C GLU A 42 -4.60 -13.62 -2.24
N VAL A 43 -4.00 -12.65 -1.54
CA VAL A 43 -3.08 -12.92 -0.44
C VAL A 43 -3.84 -13.00 0.88
N GLN A 44 -3.74 -14.14 1.57
CA GLN A 44 -4.37 -14.30 2.89
C GLN A 44 -3.74 -13.37 3.94
N SER A 45 -4.56 -12.84 4.85
CA SER A 45 -4.15 -11.84 5.85
C SER A 45 -3.09 -12.32 6.86
N ASN A 46 -2.86 -13.63 6.95
CA ASN A 46 -1.88 -14.27 7.83
C ASN A 46 -0.49 -14.45 7.19
N ILE A 47 -0.30 -14.05 5.92
CA ILE A 47 1.01 -14.09 5.27
C ILE A 47 1.78 -12.80 5.62
N THR A 48 2.80 -12.93 6.46
CA THR A 48 3.78 -11.86 6.70
C THR A 48 5.04 -12.20 5.89
N ALA A 49 5.40 -11.36 4.92
CA ALA A 49 6.35 -11.71 3.85
C ALA A 49 7.79 -12.04 4.33
N ASP A 50 8.22 -11.55 5.48
CA ASP A 50 9.34 -12.10 6.25
C ASP A 50 9.26 -11.39 7.62
N PRO A 51 9.12 -12.07 8.76
CA PRO A 51 9.20 -11.39 10.04
C PRO A 51 10.57 -10.68 10.17
N PRO A 52 10.63 -9.49 10.78
CA PRO A 52 11.87 -8.73 10.87
C PRO A 52 12.97 -9.58 11.52
N LYS A 53 14.03 -9.88 10.75
CA LYS A 53 15.16 -10.67 11.22
C LYS A 53 15.92 -9.87 12.26
N LYS A 54 16.25 -10.52 13.38
CA LYS A 54 17.04 -9.92 14.46
C LYS A 54 18.36 -9.40 13.85
N PRO A 55 18.72 -8.12 14.03
CA PRO A 55 20.00 -7.62 13.56
C PRO A 55 21.13 -8.41 14.23
N SER A 56 22.15 -8.83 13.46
CA SER A 56 23.34 -9.43 14.03
C SER A 56 23.99 -8.39 14.95
N GLY A 57 24.17 -8.76 16.22
CA GLY A 57 24.70 -7.88 17.27
C GLY A 57 26.21 -7.69 17.16
N GLU A 58 26.73 -7.29 16.00
CA GLU A 58 28.17 -7.03 15.81
C GLU A 58 28.64 -5.71 16.44
N TYR A 59 27.88 -5.16 17.39
CA TYR A 59 28.33 -4.03 18.19
C TYR A 59 29.37 -4.54 19.20
N GLY A 60 30.64 -4.22 18.97
CA GLY A 60 31.76 -4.57 19.85
C GLY A 60 32.85 -5.45 19.21
N ASN A 61 32.72 -5.86 17.95
CA ASN A 61 33.76 -6.67 17.26
C ASN A 61 34.93 -5.83 16.70
N ARG A 62 34.93 -4.51 16.91
CA ARG A 62 36.06 -3.64 16.60
C ARG A 62 36.80 -3.31 17.89
N PRO A 63 38.11 -3.66 18.01
CA PRO A 63 38.91 -3.20 19.14
C PRO A 63 38.98 -1.67 19.14
N ILE A 64 38.80 -1.08 20.33
CA ILE A 64 38.93 0.36 20.61
C ILE A 64 40.39 0.77 20.81
#